data_AF-A0AAV5VBL8-F1
#
_entry.id   AF-A0AAV5VBL8-F1
#
_cell.length_a   1.000
_cell.length_b   1.000
_cell.length_c   1.000
_cell.angle_alpha   90.00
_cell.angle_beta   90.00
_cell.angle_gamma   90.00
#
_symmetry.space_group_name_H-M   'P 1'
#
loop_
_entity.id
_entity.type
_entity.pdbx_description
1 polymer ?
#
loop_
_entity_poly.entity_id
_entity_poly.type
_entity_poly.pdbx_seq_one_letter_code
_entity_poly.pdbx_strand_id
1 'polypeptide(L)'
;SPISRCFFSFFVAFNFQTCSSCAPLPFLGAMANDTLADGEITVSEGNTSSGSPPEPSKPLCVSCGPSTALEEEAMLALKEAAPSVTSISISEMLPRTSDLLFMNLTTLEGQTYCIELCQKGYRIASARQDCMNGDFRQLDLHIRYFESIYQLLDTLSPSHRDKFASSLAEKLSNLPKDNE
;
A
#
# COMPACT_ATOMS: atom_id res chain seq x y z
N SER A 1 24.81 -21.62 -21.90
CA SER A 1 24.05 -20.38 -22.15
C SER A 1 22.99 -20.68 -23.20
N PRO A 2 21.71 -20.39 -22.91
CA PRO A 2 21.14 -19.04 -23.16
C PRO A 2 20.41 -18.49 -21.93
N ILE A 3 20.65 -17.25 -21.53
CA ILE A 3 19.83 -16.06 -21.84
C ILE A 3 18.36 -16.26 -21.45
N SER A 4 18.05 -16.05 -20.16
CA SER A 4 16.70 -15.74 -19.72
C SER A 4 16.57 -14.22 -19.65
N ARG A 5 15.92 -13.65 -20.66
CA ARG A 5 15.45 -12.26 -20.66
C ARG A 5 14.02 -12.27 -20.09
N CYS A 6 13.89 -11.95 -18.81
CA CYS A 6 12.62 -11.44 -18.28
C CYS A 6 12.74 -9.92 -18.18
N PHE A 7 12.55 -9.27 -19.33
CA PHE A 7 12.06 -7.89 -19.37
C PHE A 7 10.54 -8.00 -19.29
N PHE A 8 9.96 -7.68 -18.14
CA PHE A 8 8.63 -7.08 -18.10
C PHE A 8 8.72 -5.85 -17.22
N SER A 9 8.86 -4.72 -17.91
CA SER A 9 8.48 -3.42 -17.40
C SER A 9 6.97 -3.47 -17.17
N PHE A 10 6.53 -3.35 -15.92
CA PHE A 10 5.20 -2.80 -15.65
C PHE A 10 5.32 -1.75 -14.56
N PHE A 11 5.05 -0.54 -15.02
CA PHE A 11 4.64 0.63 -14.28
C PHE A 11 3.62 0.21 -13.20
N VAL A 12 4.05 0.10 -11.94
CA VAL A 12 3.10 -0.06 -10.83
C VAL A 12 2.48 1.31 -10.60
N ALA A 13 1.35 1.52 -11.27
CA ALA A 13 0.36 2.47 -10.83
C ALA A 13 0.12 2.20 -9.34
N PHE A 14 0.26 3.23 -8.52
CA PHE A 14 -0.31 3.31 -7.18
C PHE A 14 -1.82 3.00 -7.28
N ASN A 15 -2.17 1.72 -7.21
CA ASN A 15 -3.53 1.26 -7.10
C ASN A 15 -3.70 0.77 -5.67
N PHE A 16 -4.46 1.53 -4.90
CA PHE A 16 -5.09 1.05 -3.69
C PHE A 16 -5.74 -0.30 -3.98
N GLN A 17 -5.31 -1.34 -3.27
CA GLN A 17 -6.06 -2.56 -2.97
C GLN A 17 -7.02 -3.04 -4.08
N THR A 18 -6.53 -3.80 -5.05
CA THR A 18 -7.39 -4.84 -5.66
C THR A 18 -7.00 -6.18 -5.08
N CYS A 19 -7.82 -6.63 -4.14
CA CYS A 19 -7.82 -7.99 -3.61
C CYS A 19 -7.80 -9.00 -4.77
N SER A 20 -6.87 -9.97 -4.77
CA SER A 20 -6.70 -10.94 -5.87
C SER A 20 -7.90 -11.88 -6.07
N SER A 21 -8.98 -11.76 -5.27
CA SER A 21 -10.26 -12.47 -5.41
C SER A 21 -11.42 -11.58 -5.90
N CYS A 22 -11.18 -10.32 -6.29
CA CYS A 22 -12.21 -9.46 -6.87
C CYS A 22 -12.33 -9.72 -8.38
N ALA A 23 -13.44 -10.34 -8.81
CA ALA A 23 -13.86 -10.27 -10.20
C ALA A 23 -14.05 -8.80 -10.59
N PRO A 24 -13.59 -8.35 -11.77
CA PRO A 24 -13.87 -6.99 -12.23
C PRO A 24 -15.38 -6.84 -12.40
N LEU A 25 -15.96 -5.85 -11.74
CA LEU A 25 -17.33 -5.41 -12.05
C LEU A 25 -17.38 -5.02 -13.53
N PRO A 26 -18.41 -5.44 -14.28
CA PRO A 26 -18.53 -5.03 -15.67
C PRO A 26 -18.73 -3.51 -15.71
N PHE A 27 -17.88 -2.87 -16.50
CA PHE A 27 -18.00 -1.48 -16.91
C PHE A 27 -19.36 -1.33 -17.60
N LEU A 28 -20.34 -0.70 -16.94
CA LEU A 28 -21.64 -0.44 -17.55
C LEU A 28 -21.45 0.70 -18.56
N GLY A 29 -21.12 0.29 -19.79
CA GLY A 29 -21.05 1.16 -20.95
C GLY A 29 -22.43 1.70 -21.28
N ALA A 30 -22.52 3.02 -21.39
CA ALA A 30 -23.65 3.72 -21.97
C ALA A 30 -23.90 3.23 -23.41
N MET A 31 -25.15 2.89 -23.71
CA MET A 31 -25.68 2.85 -25.09
C MET A 31 -27.01 3.58 -25.07
N ALA A 32 -27.10 4.62 -25.90
CA ALA A 32 -28.30 5.42 -26.12
C ALA A 32 -29.16 4.81 -27.25
N ASN A 33 -30.48 5.02 -27.11
CA ASN A 33 -31.54 5.11 -28.14
C ASN A 33 -31.92 3.83 -28.92
N ASP A 34 -33.18 3.55 -29.31
CA ASP A 34 -34.45 4.29 -29.37
C ASP A 34 -35.64 3.30 -29.59
N THR A 35 -36.88 3.76 -29.30
CA THR A 35 -38.18 3.40 -29.93
C THR A 35 -39.21 2.46 -29.22
N LEU A 36 -40.26 3.12 -28.71
CA LEU A 36 -41.74 2.88 -28.74
C LEU A 36 -42.34 1.44 -28.68
N ALA A 37 -43.22 1.20 -27.69
CA ALA A 37 -44.70 1.16 -27.85
C ALA A 37 -45.42 0.46 -26.66
N ASP A 38 -46.41 1.18 -26.11
CA ASP A 38 -47.72 0.78 -25.53
C ASP A 38 -47.83 -0.17 -24.31
N GLY A 39 -48.53 0.31 -23.25
CA GLY A 39 -49.17 -0.57 -22.25
C GLY A 39 -49.43 -0.02 -20.83
N GLU A 40 -50.46 0.82 -20.67
CA GLU A 40 -51.42 0.99 -19.56
C GLU A 40 -51.08 0.81 -18.03
N ILE A 41 -51.17 1.94 -17.29
CA ILE A 41 -51.84 2.30 -16.00
C ILE A 41 -51.73 1.38 -14.73
N THR A 42 -51.27 1.96 -13.61
CA THR A 42 -52.07 2.22 -12.37
C THR A 42 -51.29 3.01 -11.31
N VAL A 43 -51.96 4.01 -10.73
CA VAL A 43 -51.48 4.95 -9.71
C VAL A 43 -51.90 4.47 -8.32
N SER A 44 -51.03 4.63 -7.32
CA SER A 44 -51.46 4.94 -5.94
C SER A 44 -50.39 5.72 -5.19
N GLU A 45 -50.78 6.88 -4.67
CA GLU A 45 -50.00 7.84 -3.87
C GLU A 45 -49.86 7.39 -2.41
N GLY A 46 -48.81 7.83 -1.72
CA GLY A 46 -48.66 7.59 -0.28
C GLY A 46 -47.43 8.16 0.42
N ASN A 47 -47.40 9.49 0.58
CA ASN A 47 -46.90 10.25 1.73
C ASN A 47 -45.39 10.56 1.94
N THR A 48 -45.16 11.82 2.29
CA THR A 48 -43.91 12.53 2.60
C THR A 48 -43.45 12.28 4.03
N SER A 49 -42.15 12.06 4.26
CA SER A 49 -41.44 12.69 5.39
C SER A 49 -39.93 12.75 5.18
N SER A 50 -39.38 13.89 5.54
CA SER A 50 -37.99 14.31 5.49
C SER A 50 -37.07 13.45 6.37
N GLY A 51 -36.02 12.89 5.78
CA GLY A 51 -34.86 12.33 6.48
C GLY A 51 -33.61 12.65 5.67
N SER A 52 -32.64 13.30 6.30
CA SER A 52 -31.32 13.62 5.78
C SER A 52 -30.65 12.43 5.08
N PRO A 53 -29.87 12.63 4.00
CA PRO A 53 -29.17 11.53 3.33
C PRO A 53 -28.27 10.80 4.32
N PRO A 54 -28.37 9.46 4.45
CA PRO A 54 -27.35 8.71 5.14
C PRO A 54 -26.04 8.91 4.36
N GLU A 55 -25.03 9.43 5.06
CA GLU A 55 -23.66 9.49 4.60
C GLU A 55 -23.30 8.12 4.01
N PRO A 56 -22.72 8.03 2.80
CA PRO A 56 -22.42 6.74 2.18
C PRO A 56 -21.37 6.03 3.03
N SER A 57 -21.83 5.14 3.91
CA SER A 57 -21.01 4.19 4.63
C SER A 57 -20.18 3.46 3.60
N LYS A 58 -18.85 3.66 3.69
CA LYS A 58 -17.88 2.99 2.83
C LYS A 58 -18.23 1.49 2.81
N PRO A 59 -18.34 0.86 1.65
CA PRO A 59 -18.61 -0.57 1.60
C PRO A 59 -17.47 -1.30 2.32
N LEU A 60 -17.76 -1.83 3.52
CA LEU A 60 -16.88 -2.79 4.14
C LEU A 60 -16.93 -4.05 3.26
N CYS A 61 -15.77 -4.48 2.79
CA CYS A 61 -15.66 -5.77 2.12
C CYS A 61 -16.08 -6.87 3.11
N VAL A 62 -17.09 -7.67 2.72
CA VAL A 62 -17.70 -8.73 3.53
C VAL A 62 -16.75 -9.91 3.83
N SER A 63 -15.49 -9.86 3.34
CA SER A 63 -14.48 -10.91 3.55
C SER A 63 -13.27 -10.49 4.39
N CYS A 64 -13.20 -9.25 4.88
CA CYS A 64 -12.16 -8.85 5.84
C CYS A 64 -12.79 -8.77 7.22
N GLY A 65 -12.27 -9.56 8.16
CA GLY A 65 -12.53 -9.36 9.58
C GLY A 65 -12.10 -7.95 10.02
N PRO A 66 -12.34 -7.57 11.29
CA PRO A 66 -11.85 -6.29 11.80
C PRO A 66 -10.35 -6.17 11.53
N SER A 67 -9.94 -5.08 10.87
CA SER A 67 -8.53 -4.76 10.62
C SER A 67 -7.79 -4.78 11.95
N THR A 68 -6.69 -5.52 12.03
CA THR A 68 -5.90 -5.54 13.27
C THR A 68 -5.06 -4.26 13.36
N ALA A 69 -4.66 -3.89 14.58
CA ALA A 69 -3.79 -2.73 14.78
C ALA A 69 -2.49 -2.82 13.95
N LEU A 70 -1.96 -4.04 13.80
CA LEU A 70 -0.78 -4.31 12.99
C LEU A 70 -1.03 -4.08 11.49
N GLU A 71 -2.22 -4.44 10.99
CA GLU A 71 -2.60 -4.19 9.59
C GLU A 71 -2.73 -2.69 9.32
N GLU A 72 -3.29 -1.92 10.26
CA GLU A 72 -3.35 -0.47 10.17
C GLU A 72 -1.95 0.14 10.13
N GLU A 73 -1.05 -0.33 11.00
CA GLU A 73 0.36 0.08 11.03
C GLU A 73 1.09 -0.25 9.72
N ALA A 74 0.86 -1.43 9.16
CA ALA A 74 1.41 -1.79 7.85
C ALA A 74 0.91 -0.86 6.74
N MET A 75 -0.38 -0.52 6.75
CA MET A 75 -0.95 0.40 5.77
C MET A 75 -0.42 1.83 5.90
N LEU A 76 -0.12 2.28 7.12
CA LEU A 76 0.55 3.55 7.36
C LEU A 76 2.01 3.50 6.86
N ALA A 77 2.74 2.45 7.20
CA ALA A 77 4.12 2.26 6.76
C ALA A 77 4.25 2.23 5.24
N LEU A 78 3.30 1.58 4.53
CA LEU A 78 3.23 1.61 3.07
C LEU A 78 3.15 3.03 2.54
N LYS A 79 2.25 3.86 3.10
CA LYS A 79 2.06 5.25 2.67
C LYS A 79 3.29 6.11 2.95
N GLU A 80 3.89 5.92 4.13
CA GLU A 80 5.04 6.68 4.60
C GLU A 80 6.32 6.38 3.83
N ALA A 81 6.55 5.10 3.53
CA ALA A 81 7.76 4.63 2.86
C ALA A 81 7.70 4.79 1.34
N ALA A 82 6.52 4.74 0.72
CA ALA A 82 6.39 4.73 -0.73
C ALA A 82 7.12 5.85 -1.50
N PRO A 83 7.20 7.12 -1.05
CA PRO A 83 7.99 8.14 -1.76
C PRO A 83 9.51 7.91 -1.67
N SER A 84 9.95 7.04 -0.76
CA SER A 84 11.34 6.82 -0.39
C SER A 84 11.92 5.51 -0.92
N VAL A 85 11.13 4.74 -1.68
CA VAL A 85 11.49 3.41 -2.17
C VAL A 85 11.04 3.24 -3.61
N THR A 86 11.55 2.21 -4.29
CA THR A 86 11.09 1.84 -5.63
C THR A 86 9.75 1.13 -5.56
N SER A 87 9.58 0.23 -4.59
CA SER A 87 8.30 -0.43 -4.32
C SER A 87 8.18 -0.90 -2.86
N ILE A 88 6.96 -0.94 -2.35
CA ILE A 88 6.61 -1.53 -1.05
C ILE A 88 5.22 -2.16 -1.13
N SER A 89 5.07 -3.36 -0.57
CA SER A 89 3.79 -4.08 -0.51
C SER A 89 3.73 -5.06 0.67
N ILE A 90 2.53 -5.45 1.09
CA ILE A 90 2.35 -6.56 2.04
C ILE A 90 2.54 -7.87 1.26
N SER A 91 3.23 -8.84 1.86
CA SER A 91 3.43 -10.17 1.26
C SER A 91 2.12 -10.96 1.30
N GLU A 92 1.75 -11.54 0.16
CA GLU A 92 0.61 -12.46 0.05
C GLU A 92 1.03 -13.93 0.22
N MET A 93 2.34 -14.19 0.21
CA MET A 93 2.92 -15.54 0.24
C MET A 93 3.30 -16.00 1.65
N LEU A 94 3.43 -15.07 2.60
CA LEU A 94 3.88 -15.33 3.96
C LEU A 94 2.73 -15.21 4.98
N PRO A 95 2.86 -15.85 6.16
CA PRO A 95 1.80 -15.83 7.17
C PRO A 95 1.40 -14.41 7.59
N ARG A 96 0.09 -14.18 7.63
CA ARG A 96 -0.53 -12.94 8.10
C ARG A 96 -1.42 -13.25 9.29
N THR A 97 -1.08 -12.69 10.44
CA THR A 97 -1.78 -12.88 11.72
C THR A 97 -2.01 -11.53 12.38
N SER A 98 -2.72 -11.51 13.51
CA SER A 98 -2.95 -10.28 14.29
C SER A 98 -1.68 -9.64 14.82
N ASP A 99 -0.63 -10.43 15.05
CA ASP A 99 0.59 -10.01 15.76
C ASP A 99 1.85 -10.09 14.91
N LEU A 100 1.74 -10.59 13.69
CA LEU A 100 2.84 -10.77 12.75
C LEU A 100 2.35 -10.65 11.30
N LEU A 101 3.02 -9.81 10.51
CA LEU A 101 2.86 -9.73 9.07
C LEU A 101 4.20 -9.48 8.37
N PHE A 102 4.22 -9.73 7.07
CA PHE A 102 5.41 -9.53 6.24
C PHE A 102 5.15 -8.53 5.13
N MET A 103 6.17 -7.74 4.81
CA MET A 103 6.16 -6.77 3.72
C MET A 103 7.37 -6.96 2.82
N ASN A 104 7.20 -6.73 1.53
CA ASN A 104 8.28 -6.68 0.57
C ASN A 104 8.63 -5.23 0.28
N LEU A 105 9.93 -4.95 0.22
CA LEU A 105 10.46 -3.62 -0.02
C LEU A 105 11.56 -3.69 -1.06
N THR A 106 11.54 -2.76 -2.01
CA THR A 106 12.63 -2.53 -2.96
C THR A 106 13.14 -1.12 -2.78
N THR A 107 14.37 -1.00 -2.29
CA THR A 107 15.05 0.29 -2.10
C THR A 107 15.25 1.04 -3.42
N LEU A 108 15.67 2.30 -3.34
CA LEU A 108 15.96 3.13 -4.52
C LEU A 108 17.19 2.65 -5.29
N GLU A 109 18.07 1.92 -4.62
CA GLU A 109 19.24 1.25 -5.17
C GLU A 109 18.87 -0.06 -5.90
N GLY A 110 17.61 -0.49 -5.83
CA GLY A 110 17.13 -1.76 -6.41
C GLY A 110 17.32 -2.98 -5.51
N GLN A 111 17.80 -2.80 -4.28
CA GLN A 111 17.96 -3.90 -3.33
C GLN A 111 16.62 -4.29 -2.72
N THR A 112 16.34 -5.60 -2.71
CA THR A 112 15.08 -6.16 -2.21
C THR A 112 15.20 -6.71 -0.81
N TYR A 113 14.14 -6.58 -0.03
CA TYR A 113 14.05 -7.10 1.33
C TYR A 113 12.66 -7.66 1.60
N CYS A 114 12.60 -8.69 2.44
CA CYS A 114 11.39 -9.07 3.14
C CYS A 114 11.52 -8.60 4.60
N ILE A 115 10.50 -7.90 5.07
CA ILE A 115 10.46 -7.23 6.35
C ILE A 115 9.37 -7.88 7.19
N GLU A 116 9.73 -8.30 8.39
CA GLU A 116 8.81 -8.70 9.44
C GLU A 116 8.32 -7.44 10.18
N LEU A 117 7.01 -7.32 10.37
CA LEU A 117 6.40 -6.36 11.27
C LEU A 117 5.65 -7.12 12.38
N CYS A 118 5.93 -6.76 13.63
CA CYS A 118 5.25 -7.26 14.81
C CYS A 118 5.23 -6.17 15.89
N GLN A 119 4.68 -6.47 17.07
CA GLN A 119 4.64 -5.51 18.19
C GLN A 119 6.02 -5.00 18.66
N LYS A 120 7.12 -5.68 18.31
CA LYS A 120 8.50 -5.22 18.60
C LYS A 120 9.01 -4.17 17.60
N GLY A 121 8.28 -3.94 16.50
CA GLY A 121 8.66 -3.08 15.39
C GLY A 121 9.03 -3.88 14.13
N TYR A 122 9.90 -3.28 13.32
CA TYR A 122 10.29 -3.75 12.00
C TYR A 122 11.62 -4.51 12.06
N ARG A 123 11.73 -5.65 11.38
CA ARG A 123 12.98 -6.42 11.28
C ARG A 123 13.16 -6.96 9.88
N ILE A 124 14.40 -7.06 9.42
CA ILE A 124 14.69 -7.71 8.13
C ILE A 124 14.60 -9.22 8.30
N ALA A 125 13.61 -9.84 7.64
CA ALA A 125 13.44 -11.29 7.61
C ALA A 125 14.35 -11.94 6.57
N SER A 126 14.55 -11.29 5.42
CA SER A 126 15.46 -11.78 4.37
C SER A 126 15.87 -10.67 3.39
N ALA A 127 16.96 -10.89 2.67
CA ALA A 127 17.38 -10.08 1.52
C ALA A 127 16.67 -10.47 0.20
N ARG A 128 15.60 -11.27 0.28
CA ARG A 128 14.76 -11.68 -0.84
C ARG A 128 13.30 -11.43 -0.49
N GLN A 129 12.51 -11.02 -1.48
CA GLN A 129 11.06 -10.91 -1.33
C GLN A 129 10.43 -12.27 -1.00
N ASP A 130 9.36 -12.24 -0.22
CA ASP A 130 8.57 -13.42 0.15
C ASP A 130 9.39 -14.56 0.77
N CYS A 131 10.44 -14.20 1.52
CA CYS A 131 11.35 -15.15 2.12
C CYS A 131 11.64 -14.78 3.58
N MET A 132 11.67 -15.79 4.45
CA MET A 132 12.02 -15.62 5.88
C MET A 132 13.41 -16.19 6.21
N ASN A 133 14.16 -16.61 5.18
CA ASN A 133 15.51 -17.15 5.36
C ASN A 133 16.47 -15.97 5.49
N GLY A 134 16.76 -15.58 6.74
CA GLY A 134 17.74 -14.55 7.04
C GLY A 134 19.13 -14.90 6.52
N ASP A 135 19.98 -13.89 6.34
CA ASP A 135 21.38 -14.08 5.95
C ASP A 135 22.29 -14.15 7.19
N PHE A 136 22.79 -15.34 7.50
CA PHE A 136 23.71 -15.56 8.61
C PHE A 136 25.03 -14.78 8.50
N ARG A 137 25.40 -14.31 7.29
CA ARG A 137 26.59 -13.49 7.07
C ARG A 137 26.41 -12.05 7.59
N GLN A 138 25.16 -11.62 7.75
CA GLN A 138 24.78 -10.30 8.24
C GLN A 138 23.81 -10.45 9.41
N LEU A 139 24.19 -11.26 10.40
CA LEU A 139 23.34 -11.61 11.53
C LEU A 139 22.83 -10.37 12.28
N ASP A 140 23.70 -9.40 12.55
CA ASP A 140 23.37 -8.17 13.29
C ASP A 140 22.21 -7.39 12.63
N LEU A 141 22.12 -7.44 11.30
CA LEU A 141 21.07 -6.77 10.55
C LEU A 141 19.71 -7.51 10.66
N HIS A 142 19.75 -8.85 10.70
CA HIS A 142 18.55 -9.70 10.70
C HIS A 142 17.97 -9.94 12.09
N ILE A 143 18.69 -9.62 13.17
CA ILE A 143 18.21 -9.74 14.55
C ILE A 143 17.73 -8.41 15.15
N ARG A 144 18.03 -7.29 14.49
CA ARG A 144 17.73 -5.96 14.98
C ARG A 144 16.30 -5.54 14.64
N TYR A 145 15.56 -5.12 15.66
CA TYR A 145 14.28 -4.44 15.49
C TYR A 145 14.48 -2.93 15.42
N PHE A 146 13.73 -2.30 14.52
CA PHE A 146 13.66 -0.85 14.31
C PHE A 146 12.28 -0.38 14.75
N GLU A 147 12.21 0.81 15.35
CA GLU A 147 10.95 1.33 15.90
C GLU A 147 10.03 1.91 14.82
N SER A 148 10.61 2.39 13.71
CA SER A 148 9.86 2.95 12.59
C SER A 148 10.43 2.52 11.25
N ILE A 149 9.59 2.60 10.21
CA ILE A 149 10.00 2.31 8.83
C ILE A 149 11.12 3.25 8.36
N TYR A 150 11.16 4.49 8.86
CA TYR A 150 12.22 5.45 8.55
C TYR A 150 13.57 5.05 9.14
N GLN A 151 13.61 4.61 10.40
CA GLN A 151 14.85 4.11 11.01
C GLN A 151 15.41 2.88 10.25
N LEU A 152 14.53 2.02 9.77
CA LEU A 152 14.91 0.89 8.92
C LEU A 152 15.49 1.39 7.58
N LEU A 153 14.80 2.31 6.91
CA LEU A 153 15.23 2.86 5.62
C LEU A 153 16.55 3.62 5.70
N ASP A 154 16.81 4.33 6.79
CA ASP A 154 18.09 5.00 7.04
C ASP A 154 19.27 4.01 7.04
N THR A 155 19.03 2.77 7.45
CA THR A 155 20.04 1.71 7.43
C THR A 155 20.13 1.04 6.07
N LEU A 156 19.02 0.91 5.33
CA LEU A 156 18.96 0.13 4.08
C LEU A 156 19.23 0.92 2.81
N SER A 157 18.86 2.19 2.76
CA SER A 157 18.89 3.00 1.54
C SER A 157 19.62 4.32 1.78
N PRO A 158 20.92 4.39 1.44
CA PRO A 158 21.65 5.64 1.41
C PRO A 158 20.96 6.72 0.56
N SER A 159 20.35 6.33 -0.55
CA SER A 159 19.61 7.24 -1.44
C SER A 159 18.35 7.80 -0.79
N HIS A 160 17.70 7.05 0.10
CA HIS A 160 16.60 7.60 0.92
C HIS A 160 17.11 8.76 1.78
N ARG A 161 18.25 8.58 2.46
CA ARG A 161 18.85 9.62 3.29
C ARG A 161 19.22 10.85 2.47
N ASP A 162 19.82 10.66 1.31
CA ASP A 162 20.21 11.75 0.41
C ASP A 162 18.98 12.53 -0.10
N LYS A 163 17.91 11.82 -0.49
CA LYS A 163 16.65 12.43 -0.88
C LYS A 163 16.02 13.20 0.27
N PHE A 164 15.97 12.61 1.47
CA PHE A 164 15.43 13.27 2.65
C PHE A 164 16.20 14.54 2.99
N ALA A 165 17.52 14.49 3.00
CA ALA A 165 18.38 15.64 3.23
C ALA A 165 18.19 16.72 2.16
N SER A 166 18.08 16.33 0.89
CA SER A 166 17.83 17.26 -0.23
C SER A 166 16.48 17.95 -0.11
N SER A 167 15.41 17.19 0.18
CA SER A 167 14.06 17.76 0.39
C SER A 167 13.99 18.68 1.61
N LEU A 168 14.77 18.39 2.66
CA LEU A 168 14.88 19.27 3.82
C LEU A 168 15.60 20.58 3.46
N ALA A 169 16.73 20.49 2.76
CA ALA A 169 17.50 21.65 2.32
C ALA A 169 16.68 22.57 1.40
N GLU A 170 15.91 22.00 0.47
CA GLU A 170 15.02 22.75 -0.41
C GLU A 170 13.96 23.52 0.38
N LYS A 171 13.28 22.85 1.32
CA LYS A 171 12.27 23.49 2.17
C LYS A 171 12.85 24.62 3.01
N LEU A 172 14.04 24.44 3.58
CA LEU A 172 14.75 25.48 4.33
C LEU A 172 15.13 26.67 3.45
N SER A 173 15.53 26.43 2.20
CA SER A 173 15.89 27.49 1.25
C SER A 173 14.70 28.33 0.80
N ASN A 174 13.49 27.76 0.84
CA ASN A 174 12.24 28.41 0.47
C ASN A 174 11.57 29.17 1.62
N LEU A 175 12.11 29.11 2.84
CA LEU A 175 11.61 29.91 3.94
C LEU A 175 11.95 31.39 3.69
N PRO A 176 11.00 32.32 3.94
CA PRO A 176 11.29 33.74 3.89
C PRO A 176 12.46 34.05 4.81
N LYS A 177 13.46 34.76 4.28
CA LYS A 177 14.45 35.39 5.15
C LYS A 177 13.76 36.61 5.72
N ASP A 178 13.42 36.56 7.00
CA ASP A 178 12.99 37.74 7.74
C ASP A 178 14.12 38.76 7.66
N ASN A 179 14.00 39.70 6.72
CA ASN A 179 14.88 40.87 6.64
C ASN A 179 14.35 41.85 7.69
N GLU A 180 15.21 42.11 8.67
CA GLU A 180 15.06 43.01 9.83
C GLU A 180 14.31 44.32 9.58
#